data_AF-W4RK29-F1
#
_entry.id   AF-W4RK29-F1
#
_cell.length_a   1.000
_cell.length_b   1.000
_cell.length_c   1.000
_cell.angle_alpha   90.00
_cell.angle_beta   90.00
_cell.angle_gamma   90.00
#
_symmetry.space_group_name_H-M   'P 1'
#
loop_
_entity.id
_entity.type
_entity.pdbx_description
1 polymer ?
#
loop_
_entity_poly.entity_id
_entity_poly.type
_entity_poly.pdbx_seq_one_letter_code
_entity_poly.pdbx_strand_id
1 'polypeptide(L)'
;MAKHRGWTKETIDFMSQVFFELDFVKINNGFISLEKDVPKRDLTESKTYQHKVHAFALENELLYSSYEQLKNWFDQFIQESVKNEEAIIQWI
;
A
#
# COMPACT_ATOMS: atom_id res chain seq x y z
N MET A 1 17.94 6.28 18.97
CA MET A 1 18.36 6.61 17.58
C MET A 1 17.17 6.95 16.67
N ALA A 2 16.08 6.18 16.64
CA ALA A 2 14.91 6.53 15.81
C ALA A 2 14.18 7.82 16.24
N LYS A 3 14.00 8.05 17.55
CA LYS A 3 13.43 9.31 18.08
C LYS A 3 14.24 10.56 17.68
N HIS A 4 15.57 10.43 17.57
CA HIS A 4 16.45 11.52 17.12
C HIS A 4 16.37 11.80 15.62
N ARG A 5 15.87 10.85 14.81
CA ARG A 5 15.60 11.01 13.38
C ARG A 5 14.13 11.39 13.09
N GLY A 6 13.28 11.46 14.12
CA GLY A 6 11.85 11.76 13.98
C GLY A 6 11.01 10.62 13.38
N TRP A 7 11.52 9.39 13.34
CA TRP A 7 10.78 8.26 12.75
C TRP A 7 9.75 7.68 13.70
N THR A 8 8.53 7.45 13.17
CA THR A 8 7.48 6.73 13.88
C THR A 8 7.84 5.25 13.98
N LYS A 9 7.16 4.54 14.89
CA LYS A 9 7.32 3.09 15.00
C LYS A 9 6.93 2.40 13.68
N GLU A 10 5.83 2.79 13.04
CA GLU A 10 5.43 2.18 11.77
C GLU A 10 6.49 2.38 10.68
N THR A 11 7.17 3.53 10.68
CA THR A 11 8.25 3.79 9.73
C THR A 11 9.42 2.83 9.93
N ILE A 12 9.79 2.55 11.17
CA ILE A 12 10.87 1.61 11.51
C ILE A 12 10.47 0.19 11.11
N ASP A 13 9.25 -0.22 11.45
CA ASP A 13 8.74 -1.55 11.15
C ASP A 13 8.67 -1.78 9.64
N PHE A 14 8.18 -0.78 8.88
CA PHE A 14 8.20 -0.78 7.42
C PHE A 14 9.61 -0.94 6.85
N MET A 15 10.56 -0.10 7.27
CA MET A 15 11.93 -0.16 6.77
C MET A 15 12.63 -1.48 7.12
N SER A 16 12.35 -2.01 8.31
CA SER A 16 12.91 -3.30 8.76
C SER A 16 12.40 -4.45 7.91
N GLN A 17 11.12 -4.45 7.56
CA GLN A 17 10.53 -5.45 6.66
C GLN A 17 11.11 -5.36 5.25
N VAL A 18 11.27 -4.15 4.69
CA VAL A 18 11.89 -3.95 3.38
C VAL A 18 13.32 -4.48 3.37
N PHE A 19 14.12 -4.15 4.38
CA PHE A 19 15.51 -4.63 4.46
C PHE A 19 15.61 -6.14 4.67
N PHE A 20 14.65 -6.75 5.37
CA PHE A 20 14.57 -8.19 5.51
C PHE A 20 14.27 -8.88 4.18
N GLU A 21 13.30 -8.36 3.39
CA GLU A 21 12.98 -8.89 2.06
C GLU A 21 14.13 -8.75 1.05
N LEU A 22 15.01 -7.77 1.24
CA LEU A 22 16.21 -7.55 0.44
C LEU A 22 17.44 -8.29 0.99
N ASP A 23 17.27 -9.15 2.00
CA ASP A 23 18.35 -9.90 2.64
C ASP A 23 19.47 -9.02 3.25
N PHE A 24 19.21 -7.73 3.51
CA PHE A 24 20.17 -6.84 4.19
C PHE A 24 20.22 -7.09 5.70
N VAL A 25 19.14 -7.65 6.26
CA VAL A 25 19.05 -7.99 7.67
C VAL A 25 18.42 -9.35 7.88
N LYS A 26 18.79 -10.02 8.97
CA LYS A 26 18.04 -11.15 9.54
C LYS A 26 17.34 -10.74 10.81
N ILE A 27 16.16 -11.29 11.03
CA ILE A 27 15.37 -11.07 12.24
C ILE A 27 15.34 -12.36 13.03
N ASN A 28 16.09 -12.41 14.14
CA ASN A 28 16.16 -13.57 15.02
C ASN A 28 15.58 -13.18 16.38
N ASN A 29 14.49 -13.83 16.80
CA ASN A 29 13.81 -13.57 18.07
C ASN A 29 13.47 -12.08 18.29
N GLY A 30 13.07 -11.37 17.22
CA GLY A 30 12.77 -9.94 17.27
C GLY A 30 14.01 -9.02 17.28
N PHE A 31 15.22 -9.56 17.22
CA PHE A 31 16.45 -8.79 17.07
C PHE A 31 16.89 -8.75 15.61
N ILE A 32 17.09 -7.54 15.11
CA ILE A 32 17.56 -7.28 13.74
C ILE A 32 19.09 -7.31 13.74
N SER A 33 19.68 -8.15 12.88
CA SER A 33 21.12 -8.25 12.65
C SER A 33 21.43 -7.94 11.20
N LEU A 34 22.49 -7.16 10.95
CA LEU A 34 22.96 -6.86 9.59
C LEU A 34 23.66 -8.09 9.00
N GLU A 35 23.33 -8.39 7.75
CA GLU A 35 24.08 -9.38 6.98
C GLU A 35 25.34 -8.74 6.38
N LYS A 36 26.44 -9.52 6.37
CA LYS A 36 27.71 -9.09 5.78
C LYS A 36 27.77 -9.54 4.34
N ASP A 37 28.45 -8.76 3.51
CA ASP A 37 28.71 -9.08 2.09
C ASP A 37 27.44 -9.25 1.22
N VAL A 38 26.39 -8.49 1.54
CA VAL A 38 25.17 -8.48 0.72
C VAL A 38 25.40 -7.65 -0.54
N PRO A 39 25.13 -8.18 -1.75
CA PRO A 39 25.22 -7.40 -2.98
C PRO A 39 24.20 -6.25 -2.96
N LYS A 40 24.46 -5.20 -3.74
CA LYS A 40 23.49 -4.13 -3.92
C LYS A 40 22.22 -4.69 -4.57
N ARG A 41 21.07 -4.43 -3.96
CA ARG A 41 19.75 -4.82 -4.46
C ARG A 41 18.85 -3.62 -4.65
N ASP A 42 17.90 -3.74 -5.57
CA ASP A 42 16.95 -2.68 -5.86
C ASP A 42 15.77 -2.72 -4.88
N LEU A 43 15.24 -1.57 -4.49
CA LEU A 43 14.08 -1.50 -3.58
C LEU A 43 12.83 -2.13 -4.21
N THR A 44 12.73 -2.11 -5.54
CA THR A 44 11.65 -2.75 -6.29
C THR A 44 11.67 -4.28 -6.15
N GLU A 45 12.73 -4.89 -5.62
CA GLU A 45 12.72 -6.32 -5.30
C GLU A 45 11.93 -6.63 -4.01
N SER A 46 11.63 -5.62 -3.17
CA SER A 46 10.79 -5.77 -1.98
C SER A 46 9.31 -5.63 -2.31
N LYS A 47 8.51 -6.64 -1.94
CA LYS A 47 7.06 -6.61 -2.08
C LYS A 47 6.44 -5.54 -1.19
N THR A 48 6.94 -5.40 0.04
CA THR A 48 6.47 -4.38 0.98
C THR A 48 6.70 -2.97 0.44
N TYR A 49 7.86 -2.72 -0.16
CA TYR A 49 8.14 -1.44 -0.81
C TYR A 49 7.22 -1.20 -2.02
N GLN A 50 7.10 -2.16 -2.93
CA GLN A 50 6.23 -2.07 -4.10
C GLN A 50 4.78 -1.79 -3.73
N HIS A 51 4.23 -2.50 -2.73
CA HIS A 51 2.87 -2.26 -2.26
C HIS A 51 2.66 -0.82 -1.76
N LYS A 52 3.62 -0.26 -1.02
CA LYS A 52 3.53 1.13 -0.55
C LYS A 52 3.56 2.12 -1.71
N VAL A 53 4.41 1.88 -2.71
CA VAL A 53 4.46 2.71 -3.92
C VAL A 53 3.15 2.63 -4.71
N HIS A 54 2.59 1.42 -4.88
CA HIS A 54 1.32 1.23 -5.59
C HIS A 54 0.14 1.87 -4.84
N ALA A 55 0.08 1.70 -3.52
CA ALA A 55 -0.94 2.35 -2.68
C ALA A 55 -0.86 3.87 -2.79
N PHE A 56 0.35 4.44 -2.70
CA PHE A 56 0.54 5.88 -2.87
C PHE A 56 0.14 6.36 -4.26
N ALA A 57 0.51 5.63 -5.32
CA ALA A 57 0.14 5.98 -6.69
C ALA A 57 -1.39 5.97 -6.86
N LEU A 58 -2.07 4.93 -6.34
CA LEU A 58 -3.52 4.82 -6.37
C LEU A 58 -4.19 5.94 -5.57
N GLU A 59 -3.72 6.23 -4.36
CA GLU A 59 -4.24 7.33 -3.54
C GLU A 59 -4.17 8.67 -4.28
N ASN A 60 -3.05 8.96 -4.95
CA ASN A 60 -2.92 10.17 -5.76
C ASN A 60 -3.88 10.17 -6.95
N GLU A 61 -3.98 9.05 -7.68
CA GLU A 61 -4.90 8.92 -8.81
C GLU A 61 -6.34 9.21 -8.37
N LEU A 62 -6.78 8.61 -7.27
CA LEU A 62 -8.13 8.79 -6.73
C LEU A 62 -8.35 10.21 -6.22
N LEU A 63 -7.41 10.77 -5.44
CA LEU A 63 -7.55 12.11 -4.84
C LEU A 63 -7.64 13.22 -5.90
N TYR A 64 -6.96 13.05 -7.03
CA TYR A 64 -6.93 14.03 -8.12
C TYR A 64 -7.87 13.67 -9.29
N SER A 65 -8.65 12.61 -9.16
CA SER A 65 -9.62 12.21 -10.19
C SER A 65 -10.82 13.16 -10.24
N SER A 66 -11.37 13.36 -11.45
CA SER A 66 -12.69 13.95 -11.62
C SER A 66 -13.78 12.96 -11.20
N TYR A 67 -15.00 13.46 -10.99
CA TYR A 67 -16.16 12.61 -10.72
C TYR A 67 -16.33 11.50 -11.77
N GLU A 68 -16.24 11.82 -13.06
CA GLU A 68 -16.40 10.84 -14.13
C GLU A 68 -15.30 9.78 -14.12
N GLN A 69 -14.05 10.20 -13.88
CA GLN A 69 -12.91 9.28 -13.78
C GLN A 69 -13.07 8.33 -12.60
N LEU A 70 -13.46 8.85 -11.43
CA LEU A 70 -13.69 8.05 -10.23
C LEU A 70 -14.85 7.05 -10.45
N LYS A 71 -15.96 7.52 -11.02
CA LYS A 71 -17.11 6.66 -11.35
C LYS A 71 -16.70 5.53 -12.29
N ASN A 72 -16.00 5.84 -13.38
CA ASN A 72 -15.54 4.83 -14.35
C ASN A 72 -14.53 3.86 -13.73
N TRP A 73 -13.68 4.32 -12.80
CA TRP A 73 -12.77 3.47 -12.06
C TRP A 73 -13.54 2.46 -11.20
N PHE A 74 -14.53 2.93 -10.42
CA PHE A 74 -15.37 2.03 -9.61
C PHE A 74 -16.21 1.07 -10.46
N ASP A 75 -16.80 1.54 -11.56
CA ASP A 75 -17.62 0.70 -12.45
C ASP A 75 -16.84 -0.50 -13.03
N GLN A 76 -15.51 -0.40 -13.16
CA GLN A 76 -14.67 -1.52 -13.61
C GLN A 76 -14.57 -2.65 -12.58
N PHE A 77 -14.67 -2.32 -11.29
CA PHE A 77 -14.53 -3.28 -10.19
C PHE A 77 -15.87 -3.70 -9.58
N ILE A 78 -16.89 -2.85 -9.68
CA ILE A 78 -18.27 -3.14 -9.24
C ILE A 78 -19.02 -3.77 -10.43
N GLN A 79 -18.83 -5.09 -10.63
CA GLN A 79 -19.48 -5.84 -11.72
C GLN A 79 -20.99 -6.07 -11.56
N GLU A 80 -21.63 -5.58 -10.52
CA GLU A 80 -23.08 -5.67 -10.39
C GLU A 80 -23.71 -4.29 -10.48
N SER A 81 -24.42 -4.07 -11.59
CA SER A 81 -25.55 -3.18 -11.62
C SER A 81 -26.54 -3.67 -10.56
N VAL A 82 -26.47 -3.11 -9.35
CA VAL A 82 -27.63 -3.11 -8.47
C VAL A 82 -28.73 -2.48 -9.30
N LYS A 83 -29.69 -3.29 -9.74
CA LYS A 83 -30.99 -2.79 -10.17
C LYS A 83 -31.53 -2.08 -8.94
N ASN A 84 -31.31 -0.77 -8.87
CA ASN A 84 -32.03 0.09 -7.96
C ASN A 84 -33.47 0.06 -8.49
N GLU A 85 -34.24 -0.95 -8.07
CA GLU A 85 -35.68 -0.91 -8.16
C GLU A 85 -36.08 0.27 -7.28
N GLU A 86 -36.17 1.44 -7.88
CA GLU A 86 -36.95 2.52 -7.32
C GLU A 86 -38.35 1.94 -7.11
N ALA A 87 -38.64 1.56 -5.87
CA ALA A 87 -40.00 1.28 -5.44
C ALA A 87 -40.76 2.61 -5.54
N ILE A 88 -41.19 2.95 -6.75
CA ILE A 88 -42.24 3.91 -6.99
C ILE A 88 -43.50 3.25 -6.44
N ILE A 89 -43.71 3.39 -5.13
CA ILE A 89 -44.99 3.10 -4.51
C ILE A 89 -45.95 4.17 -5.01
N GLN A 90 -46.52 3.97 -6.21
CA GLN A 90 -47.73 4.67 -6.60
C GLN A 90 -48.87 4.12 -5.76
N TRP A 91 -49.27 4.89 -4.75
CA TRP A 91 -50.57 4.74 -4.13
C TRP A 91 -51.64 5.20 -5.13
N ILE A 92 -52.36 4.25 -5.72
CA ILE A 92 -53.69 4.46 -6.30
C ILE A 92 -54.70 3.87 -5.32
#